data_AF-A0A9N9P7Y3-F1
#
_entry.id   AF-A0A9N9P7Y3-F1
#
_cell.length_a   1.000
_cell.length_b   1.000
_cell.length_c   1.000
_cell.angle_alpha   90.00
_cell.angle_beta   90.00
_cell.angle_gamma   90.00
#
_symmetry.space_group_name_H-M   'P 1'
#
loop_
_entity.id
_entity.type
_entity.pdbx_description
1 polymer ?
#
loop_
_entity_poly.entity_id
_entity_poly.type
_entity_poly.pdbx_seq_one_letter_code
_entity_poly.pdbx_strand_id
1 'polypeptide(L)'
;SLGSNYNDFSKDFYLCRNNLSPTGFEAQWYKLIATYPKTADYFNSKLYPSKEKWAKTYTTKFFTAGISSTSHVESENSVIKNVLQGRPGLCELATILDLRLCDEARYVNHNKWYHANASAQLSGASAKCFPEIDRILKEYLTEEMLSRQRHE
;
A
#
# COMPACT_ATOMS: atom_id res chain seq x y z
N SER A 1 15.56 7.70 -30.63
CA SER A 1 16.33 6.80 -29.75
C SER A 1 17.32 7.64 -28.94
N LEU A 2 17.43 7.38 -27.63
CA LEU A 2 18.40 8.06 -26.73
C LEU A 2 19.84 7.56 -26.92
N GLY A 3 20.05 6.45 -27.64
CA GLY A 3 21.38 5.96 -28.01
C GLY A 3 22.32 5.79 -26.82
N SER A 4 23.56 6.27 -26.97
CA SER A 4 24.61 6.25 -25.94
C SER A 4 24.23 6.97 -24.65
N ASN A 5 23.31 7.93 -24.71
CA ASN A 5 22.92 8.77 -23.56
C ASN A 5 21.84 8.11 -22.70
N TYR A 6 21.39 6.89 -23.04
CA TYR A 6 20.34 6.20 -22.31
C TYR A 6 20.69 5.95 -20.84
N ASN A 7 21.94 5.59 -20.55
CA ASN A 7 22.35 5.30 -19.18
C ASN A 7 22.31 6.54 -18.29
N ASP A 8 22.77 7.68 -18.79
CA ASP A 8 22.73 8.95 -18.06
C ASP A 8 21.30 9.45 -17.93
N PHE A 9 20.51 9.35 -19.00
CA PHE A 9 19.08 9.61 -18.97
C PHE A 9 18.38 8.78 -17.89
N SER A 10 18.68 7.48 -17.80
CA SER A 10 18.05 6.59 -16.82
C SER A 10 18.37 7.02 -15.40
N LYS A 11 19.62 7.42 -15.12
CA LYS A 11 20.02 7.92 -13.79
C LYS A 11 19.25 9.21 -13.44
N ASP A 12 19.23 10.17 -14.37
CA ASP A 12 18.53 11.44 -14.17
C ASP A 12 17.02 11.24 -14.00
N PHE A 13 16.44 10.31 -14.76
CA PHE A 13 15.04 9.94 -14.63
C PHE A 13 14.72 9.33 -13.26
N TYR A 14 15.58 8.43 -12.75
CA TYR A 14 15.39 7.86 -11.41
C TYR A 14 15.56 8.89 -10.30
N LEU A 15 16.46 9.86 -10.45
CA LEU A 15 16.60 10.99 -9.53
C LEU A 15 15.33 11.84 -9.50
N CYS A 16 14.74 12.13 -10.66
CA CYS A 16 13.46 12.83 -10.75
C CYS A 16 12.33 12.01 -10.11
N ARG A 17 12.15 10.75 -10.53
CA ARG A 17 11.10 9.83 -10.04
C ARG A 17 11.11 9.68 -8.53
N ASN A 18 12.29 9.51 -7.94
CA ASN A 18 12.43 9.18 -6.51
C ASN A 18 12.47 10.42 -5.60
N ASN A 19 12.33 11.62 -6.15
CA ASN A 19 12.26 12.84 -5.35
C ASN A 19 11.06 12.77 -4.39
N LEU A 20 11.28 13.16 -3.13
CA LEU A 20 10.27 13.12 -2.07
C LEU A 20 9.47 14.41 -1.96
N SER A 21 9.97 15.51 -2.49
CA SER A 21 9.30 16.82 -2.46
C SER A 21 8.64 17.13 -3.81
N PRO A 22 7.41 17.67 -3.86
CA PRO A 22 6.79 18.10 -5.11
C PRO A 22 7.62 19.18 -5.81
N THR A 23 8.14 20.15 -5.06
CA THR A 23 8.98 21.22 -5.62
C THR A 23 10.30 20.67 -6.16
N GLY A 24 10.89 19.71 -5.46
CA GLY A 24 12.11 19.03 -5.90
C GLY A 24 11.88 18.20 -7.16
N PHE A 25 10.74 17.52 -7.26
CA PHE A 25 10.33 16.79 -8.45
C PHE A 25 10.22 17.72 -9.67
N GLU A 26 9.48 18.83 -9.55
CA GLU A 26 9.30 19.77 -10.66
C GLU A 26 10.64 20.33 -11.15
N ALA A 27 11.54 20.72 -10.23
CA ALA A 27 12.88 21.19 -10.59
C ALA A 27 13.68 20.14 -11.38
N GLN A 28 13.66 18.87 -10.93
CA GLN A 28 14.34 17.79 -11.64
C GLN A 28 13.65 17.45 -12.97
N TRP A 29 12.33 17.58 -13.05
CA TRP A 29 11.55 17.35 -14.27
C TRP A 29 11.92 18.35 -15.37
N TYR A 30 11.96 19.64 -15.04
CA TYR A 30 12.40 20.68 -15.98
C TYR A 30 13.85 20.47 -16.42
N LYS A 31 14.75 20.10 -15.49
CA LYS A 31 16.14 19.76 -15.81
C LYS A 31 16.21 18.58 -16.78
N LEU A 32 15.46 17.51 -16.52
CA LEU A 32 15.44 16.30 -17.34
C LEU A 32 15.00 16.60 -18.77
N ILE A 33 13.93 17.37 -18.96
CA ILE A 33 13.43 17.76 -20.28
C ILE A 33 14.42 18.66 -21.02
N ALA A 34 15.08 19.58 -20.30
CA ALA A 34 16.10 20.45 -20.89
C ALA A 34 17.35 19.66 -21.33
N THR A 35 17.76 18.65 -20.57
CA THR A 35 18.90 17.79 -20.91
C THR A 35 18.58 16.82 -22.05
N TYR A 36 17.34 16.33 -22.13
CA TYR A 36 16.90 15.34 -23.12
C TYR A 36 15.69 15.85 -23.94
N PRO A 37 15.85 16.91 -24.77
CA PRO A 37 14.73 17.53 -25.47
C PRO A 37 14.00 16.58 -26.43
N LYS A 38 14.69 15.54 -26.93
CA LYS A 38 14.10 14.49 -27.78
C LYS A 38 13.00 13.68 -27.07
N THR A 39 12.94 13.69 -25.74
CA THR A 39 11.91 12.99 -24.97
C THR A 39 10.81 13.93 -24.47
N ALA A 40 10.98 15.24 -24.62
CA ALA A 40 10.09 16.28 -24.06
C ALA A 40 8.63 16.07 -24.42
N ASP A 41 8.32 15.82 -25.70
CA ASP A 41 6.95 15.69 -26.20
C ASP A 41 6.22 14.52 -25.55
N TYR A 42 6.84 13.33 -25.53
CA TYR A 42 6.27 12.16 -24.87
C TYR A 42 6.15 12.37 -23.36
N PHE A 43 7.17 12.98 -22.75
CA PHE A 43 7.23 13.17 -21.30
C PHE A 43 6.12 14.09 -20.83
N ASN A 44 5.96 15.24 -21.48
CA ASN A 44 4.93 16.21 -21.13
C ASN A 44 3.52 15.74 -21.50
N SER A 45 3.34 15.04 -22.63
CA SER A 45 2.00 14.63 -23.09
C SER A 45 1.49 13.33 -22.47
N LYS A 46 2.37 12.40 -22.10
CA LYS A 46 2.00 11.06 -21.61
C LYS A 46 2.41 10.81 -20.17
N LEU A 47 3.64 11.17 -19.80
CA LEU A 47 4.22 10.73 -18.53
C LEU A 47 3.90 11.67 -17.36
N TYR A 48 4.00 12.98 -17.59
CA TYR A 48 3.70 14.01 -16.59
C TYR A 48 2.24 14.03 -16.14
N PRO A 49 1.23 13.89 -17.03
CA PRO A 49 -0.18 13.86 -16.61
C PRO A 49 -0.54 12.64 -15.75
N SER A 50 0.31 11.62 -15.71
CA SER A 50 0.14 10.44 -14.87
C SER A 50 1.15 10.34 -13.73
N LYS A 51 1.79 11.46 -13.34
CA LYS A 51 2.86 11.48 -12.30
C LYS A 51 2.42 10.94 -10.95
N GLU A 52 1.13 11.06 -10.62
CA GLU A 52 0.51 10.51 -9.42
C GLU A 52 0.60 8.98 -9.33
N LYS A 53 0.85 8.29 -10.46
CA LYS A 53 0.96 6.82 -10.51
C LYS A 53 2.39 6.30 -10.34
N TRP A 54 3.42 7.13 -10.52
CA TRP A 54 4.80 6.64 -10.62
C TRP A 54 5.86 7.50 -9.91
N ALA A 55 5.61 8.79 -9.72
CA ALA A 55 6.53 9.71 -9.07
C ALA A 55 6.34 9.67 -7.55
N LYS A 56 7.44 9.44 -6.82
CA LYS A 56 7.41 9.07 -5.41
C LYS A 56 6.72 10.11 -4.53
N THR A 57 7.00 11.39 -4.73
CA THR A 57 6.35 12.48 -3.97
C THR A 57 4.83 12.51 -4.12
N TYR A 58 4.28 12.07 -5.26
CA TYR A 58 2.84 12.04 -5.49
C TYR A 58 2.20 10.69 -5.12
N THR A 59 2.93 9.59 -5.20
CA THR A 59 2.44 8.27 -4.77
C THR A 59 2.41 8.14 -3.24
N THR A 60 3.32 8.81 -2.52
CA THR A 60 3.45 8.70 -1.05
C THR A 60 2.36 9.48 -0.29
N LYS A 61 1.43 10.14 -0.98
CA LYS A 61 0.30 10.86 -0.35
C LYS A 61 -0.73 9.94 0.29
N PHE A 62 -0.80 8.69 -0.15
CA PHE A 62 -1.62 7.68 0.48
C PHE A 62 -0.73 6.84 1.38
N PHE A 63 -1.05 6.77 2.67
CA PHE A 63 -0.44 5.82 3.58
C PHE A 63 -0.81 4.40 3.10
N THR A 64 0.02 3.82 2.26
CA THR A 64 -0.21 2.52 1.62
C THR A 64 0.09 1.35 2.55
N ALA A 65 -0.09 1.50 3.86
CA ALA A 65 0.16 0.44 4.83
C ALA A 65 -0.82 -0.74 4.72
N GLY A 66 -1.89 -0.62 3.94
CA GLY A 66 -2.86 -1.71 3.71
C GLY A 66 -3.12 -2.09 2.25
N ILE A 67 -2.65 -1.32 1.26
CA ILE A 67 -3.08 -1.48 -0.15
C ILE A 67 -1.94 -1.99 -1.08
N SER A 68 -0.71 -2.15 -0.58
CA SER A 68 0.43 -2.62 -1.40
C SER A 68 1.13 -3.85 -0.85
N SER A 69 0.37 -4.82 -0.35
CA SER A 69 0.88 -6.19 -0.36
C SER A 69 0.73 -6.76 -1.77
N THR A 70 1.68 -6.42 -2.65
CA THR A 70 1.96 -7.26 -3.82
C THR A 70 2.20 -8.70 -3.39
N SER A 71 2.65 -8.92 -2.15
CA SER A 71 2.73 -10.24 -1.51
C SER A 71 1.43 -11.02 -1.51
N HIS A 72 0.25 -10.39 -1.40
CA HIS A 72 -1.04 -11.09 -1.43
C HIS A 72 -1.37 -11.54 -2.86
N VAL A 73 -1.25 -10.65 -3.84
CA VAL A 73 -1.47 -11.00 -5.25
C VAL A 73 -0.43 -12.01 -5.74
N GLU A 74 0.81 -11.93 -5.25
CA GLU A 74 1.87 -12.91 -5.53
C GLU A 74 1.60 -14.26 -4.85
N SER A 75 1.11 -14.29 -3.60
CA SER A 75 0.75 -15.54 -2.93
C SER A 75 -0.43 -16.22 -3.60
N GLU A 76 -1.47 -15.47 -3.97
CA GLU A 76 -2.63 -16.03 -4.68
C GLU A 76 -2.22 -16.55 -6.07
N ASN A 77 -1.41 -15.78 -6.81
CA ASN A 77 -0.88 -16.24 -8.10
C ASN A 77 0.03 -17.46 -7.96
N SER A 78 0.78 -17.58 -6.86
CA SER A 78 1.63 -18.73 -6.57
C SER A 78 0.80 -19.98 -6.28
N VAL A 79 -0.27 -19.86 -5.49
CA VAL A 79 -1.21 -20.97 -5.24
C VAL A 79 -1.83 -21.45 -6.55
N ILE A 80 -2.34 -20.54 -7.38
CA ILE A 80 -2.96 -20.90 -8.66
C ILE A 80 -1.93 -21.60 -9.56
N LYS A 81 -0.70 -21.09 -9.65
CA LYS A 81 0.38 -21.73 -10.42
C LYS A 81 0.72 -23.13 -9.90
N ASN A 82 0.82 -23.32 -8.59
CA ASN A 82 1.10 -24.62 -7.99
C ASN A 82 -0.02 -25.63 -8.28
N VAL A 83 -1.28 -25.20 -8.22
CA VAL A 83 -2.43 -26.03 -8.60
C VAL A 83 -2.36 -26.39 -10.08
N LEU A 84 -2.10 -25.43 -10.97
CA LEU A 84 -2.01 -25.68 -12.41
C LEU A 84 -0.83 -26.58 -12.80
N GLN A 85 0.27 -26.56 -12.05
CA GLN A 85 1.40 -27.47 -12.25
C GLN A 85 1.01 -28.94 -12.06
N GLY A 86 0.04 -29.23 -11.20
CA GLY A 86 -0.53 -30.57 -11.02
C GLY A 86 -1.38 -31.08 -12.19
N ARG A 87 -1.65 -30.23 -13.20
CA ARG A 87 -2.56 -30.50 -14.34
C ARG A 87 -3.91 -31.07 -13.90
N PRO A 88 -4.64 -30.40 -12.98
CA PRO A 88 -5.92 -30.89 -12.48
C PRO A 88 -6.94 -30.97 -13.62
N GLY A 89 -7.94 -31.83 -13.44
CA GLY A 89 -9.10 -31.82 -14.32
C GLY A 89 -9.83 -30.48 -14.25
N LEU A 90 -10.57 -30.11 -15.31
CA LEU A 90 -11.28 -28.82 -15.36
C LEU A 90 -12.27 -28.64 -14.18
N CYS A 91 -12.94 -29.72 -13.77
CA CYS A 91 -13.85 -29.70 -12.62
C CYS A 91 -13.14 -29.46 -11.28
N GLU A 92 -11.94 -30.02 -11.12
CA GLU A 92 -11.11 -29.83 -9.93
C GLU A 92 -10.59 -28.40 -9.86
N LEU A 93 -10.15 -27.84 -11.00
CA LEU A 93 -9.78 -26.44 -11.10
C LEU A 93 -10.95 -25.51 -10.75
N ALA A 94 -12.16 -25.78 -11.27
CA ALA A 94 -13.35 -24.99 -10.96
C ALA A 94 -13.68 -25.02 -9.45
N THR A 95 -13.60 -26.20 -8.83
CA THR A 95 -13.84 -26.35 -7.38
C THR A 95 -12.84 -25.52 -6.56
N ILE A 96 -11.57 -25.52 -6.95
CA ILE A 96 -10.52 -24.76 -6.26
C ILE A 96 -10.74 -23.25 -6.41
N LEU A 97 -11.16 -22.80 -7.60
CA LEU A 97 -11.49 -21.39 -7.84
C LEU A 97 -12.69 -20.95 -7.00
N ASP A 98 -13.73 -21.76 -6.91
CA ASP A 98 -14.91 -21.47 -6.09
C ASP A 98 -14.57 -21.36 -4.60
N LEU A 99 -13.72 -22.26 -4.09
CA LEU A 99 -13.23 -22.21 -2.70
C LEU A 99 -12.44 -20.92 -2.43
N ARG A 100 -11.62 -20.47 -3.39
CA ARG A 100 -10.84 -19.23 -3.27
C ARG A 100 -11.72 -17.98 -3.28
N LEU A 101 -12.71 -17.93 -4.18
CA LEU A 101 -13.70 -16.86 -4.20
C LEU A 101 -14.49 -16.78 -2.88
N CYS A 102 -14.83 -17.94 -2.30
CA CYS A 102 -15.48 -17.98 -0.99
C CYS A 102 -14.58 -17.44 0.13
N ASP A 103 -13.29 -17.74 0.10
CA ASP A 103 -12.31 -17.27 1.08
C ASP A 103 -12.11 -15.75 0.97
N GLU A 104 -12.00 -15.22 -0.25
CA GLU A 104 -11.91 -13.79 -0.51
C GLU A 104 -13.17 -13.05 -0.01
N ALA A 105 -14.36 -13.60 -0.27
CA ALA A 105 -15.61 -13.03 0.22
C ALA A 105 -15.66 -13.00 1.75
N ARG A 106 -15.17 -14.05 2.42
CA ARG A 106 -15.06 -14.11 3.90
C ARG A 106 -14.08 -13.07 4.43
N TYR A 107 -12.91 -12.94 3.80
CA TYR A 107 -11.91 -11.95 4.17
C TYR A 107 -12.46 -10.52 4.04
N VAL A 108 -13.10 -10.20 2.91
CA VAL A 108 -13.74 -8.89 2.70
C VAL A 108 -14.80 -8.62 3.76
N ASN A 109 -15.63 -9.61 4.07
CA ASN A 109 -16.66 -9.46 5.10
C ASN A 109 -16.06 -9.26 6.50
N HIS A 110 -15.03 -10.03 6.85
CA HIS A 110 -14.30 -9.86 8.10
C HIS A 110 -13.67 -8.47 8.20
N ASN A 111 -13.03 -7.99 7.14
CA ASN A 111 -12.40 -6.68 7.13
C ASN A 111 -13.45 -5.55 7.23
N LYS A 112 -14.59 -5.69 6.55
CA LYS A 112 -15.74 -4.78 6.70
C LYS A 112 -16.25 -4.75 8.14
N TRP A 113 -16.43 -5.92 8.76
CA TRP A 113 -16.82 -6.02 10.16
C TRP A 113 -15.78 -5.38 11.08
N TYR A 114 -14.49 -5.64 10.86
CA TYR A 114 -13.40 -5.08 11.66
C TYR A 114 -13.42 -3.55 11.60
N HIS A 115 -13.48 -2.96 10.40
CA HIS A 115 -13.54 -1.51 10.26
C HIS A 115 -14.82 -0.89 10.81
N ALA A 116 -15.96 -1.59 10.72
CA ALA A 116 -17.22 -1.12 11.31
C ALA A 116 -17.20 -1.15 12.86
N ASN A 117 -16.40 -2.02 13.48
CA ASN A 117 -16.34 -2.21 14.93
C ASN A 117 -15.04 -1.70 15.58
N ALA A 118 -14.04 -1.31 14.80
CA ALA A 118 -12.76 -0.83 15.30
C ALA A 118 -12.91 0.43 16.19
N SER A 119 -13.87 1.32 15.88
CA SER A 119 -14.18 2.47 16.74
C SER A 119 -14.95 2.10 18.01
N ALA A 120 -15.70 0.98 18.00
CA ALA A 120 -16.50 0.52 19.15
C ALA A 120 -15.72 -0.37 20.13
N GLN A 121 -14.60 -0.97 19.70
CA GLN A 121 -13.80 -1.84 20.56
C GLN A 121 -12.74 -1.11 21.38
N LEU A 122 -12.30 0.10 21.00
CA LEU A 122 -11.22 0.76 21.74
C LEU A 122 -11.66 1.30 23.12
N SER A 123 -12.92 1.71 23.31
CA SER A 123 -13.36 2.16 24.63
C SER A 123 -13.71 0.97 25.54
N GLY A 124 -12.70 0.47 26.25
CA GLY A 124 -12.85 -0.50 27.34
C GLY A 124 -12.50 -1.95 27.02
N ALA A 125 -12.01 -2.28 25.81
CA ALA A 125 -11.48 -3.62 25.54
C ALA A 125 -10.22 -3.92 26.37
N SER A 126 -9.39 -2.91 26.65
CA SER A 126 -8.20 -3.07 27.51
C SER A 126 -8.57 -3.54 28.93
N ALA A 127 -9.64 -2.99 29.51
CA ALA A 127 -10.13 -3.39 30.83
C ALA A 127 -10.70 -4.82 30.84
N LYS A 128 -11.24 -5.31 29.71
CA LYS A 128 -11.72 -6.69 29.57
C LYS A 128 -10.61 -7.69 29.31
N CYS A 129 -9.64 -7.35 28.46
CA CYS A 129 -8.57 -8.25 28.05
C CYS A 129 -7.43 -8.32 29.07
N PHE A 130 -7.17 -7.22 29.79
CA PHE A 130 -6.05 -7.09 30.73
C PHE A 130 -6.48 -6.48 32.07
N PRO A 131 -7.34 -7.18 32.84
CA PRO A 131 -7.92 -6.65 34.07
C PRO A 131 -6.86 -6.29 35.13
N GLU A 132 -5.76 -7.04 35.20
CA GLU A 132 -4.69 -6.78 36.18
C GLU A 132 -3.86 -5.55 35.82
N ILE A 133 -3.62 -5.31 34.53
CA ILE A 133 -2.93 -4.10 34.06
C ILE A 133 -3.84 -2.89 34.32
N ASP A 134 -5.14 -2.98 34.03
CA ASP A 134 -6.09 -1.90 34.32
C ASP A 134 -6.21 -1.60 35.83
N ARG A 135 -6.07 -2.63 36.69
CA ARG A 135 -6.02 -2.46 38.15
C ARG A 135 -4.80 -1.65 38.59
N ILE A 136 -3.61 -2.00 38.10
CA ILE A 136 -2.36 -1.27 38.42
C ILE A 136 -2.43 0.17 37.91
N LEU A 137 -2.94 0.38 36.69
CA LEU A 137 -3.09 1.72 36.14
C LEU A 137 -4.01 2.59 37.00
N LYS A 138 -5.12 2.05 37.52
CA LYS A 138 -6.02 2.75 38.46
C LYS A 138 -5.37 3.05 39.82
N GLU A 139 -4.44 2.21 40.26
CA GLU A 139 -3.75 2.36 41.55
C GLU A 139 -2.68 3.47 41.51
N TYR A 140 -2.02 3.65 40.37
CA TYR A 140 -0.85 4.54 40.26
C TYR A 140 -1.06 5.79 39.38
N LEU A 141 -2.13 5.87 38.59
CA LEU A 141 -2.42 7.05 37.75
C LEU A 141 -3.55 7.90 38.31
N THR A 142 -3.47 9.21 38.09
CA THR A 142 -4.58 10.13 38.39
C THR A 142 -5.69 10.02 37.35
N GLU A 143 -6.91 10.40 37.74
CA GLU A 143 -8.10 10.35 36.88
C GLU A 143 -7.93 11.12 35.55
N GLU A 144 -7.18 12.23 35.53
CA GLU A 144 -6.91 12.94 34.27
C GLU A 144 -6.01 12.14 33.31
N MET A 145 -5.04 11.38 33.83
CA MET A 145 -4.15 10.54 33.03
C MET A 145 -4.87 9.32 32.48
N LEU A 146 -5.74 8.70 33.29
CA LEU A 146 -6.60 7.58 32.88
C LEU A 146 -7.60 8.01 31.81
N SER A 147 -8.20 9.20 31.96
CA SER A 147 -9.14 9.75 30.99
C SER A 147 -8.49 9.98 29.63
N ARG A 148 -7.27 10.53 29.59
CA ARG A 148 -6.51 10.71 28.34
C ARG A 148 -6.14 9.39 27.66
N GLN A 149 -5.72 8.38 28.43
CA GLN A 149 -5.37 7.07 27.88
C GLN A 149 -6.56 6.34 27.23
N ARG A 150 -7.79 6.56 27.72
CA ARG A 150 -9.00 5.87 27.25
C ARG A 150 -9.76 6.62 26.14
N HIS A 151 -9.30 7.82 25.79
CA HIS A 151 -9.91 8.68 24.78
C HIS A 151 -9.16 8.72 23.44
N GLU A 152 -8.11 7.90 23.26
CA GLU A 152 -7.50 7.58 21.96
C GLU A 152 -8.21 6.39 21.29
#